data_AF-A0A2H3E9U6-F1
#
_entry.id   AF-A0A2H3E9U6-F1
#
_cell.length_a   1.000
_cell.length_b   1.000
_cell.length_c   1.000
_cell.angle_alpha   90.00
_cell.angle_beta   90.00
_cell.angle_gamma   90.00
#
_symmetry.space_group_name_H-M   'P 1'
#
loop_
_entity.id
_entity.type
_entity.pdbx_description
1 polymer ?
#
loop_
_entity_poly.entity_id
_entity_poly.type
_entity_poly.pdbx_seq_one_letter_code
_entity_poly.pdbx_strand_id
1 'polypeptide(L)'
;MVDNTSVRIVENDSPREWRLYNIEDDAECMFALQGAVCMSDLPPFKKRTKYVDNQILYLRQSIAIMGLSIDTFTSSIKAMARIVAYFSHDVGQNKLKDIEFILTYQNFPVVHLSNRYFSHRDQVSSGDEVEFDRNVDPLGILTKLKGQQYCHAMDNVVNVMYLFQASCCSIDPFRYSYPSIKPDKIHIGDIVEVTLSFVVYLLAKGRAKCTAVLKTITLINGKYTRVRGPTRMEEEDCKQL
;
A
#
# COMPACT_ATOMS: atom_id res chain seq x y z
N MET A 1 8.82 0.97 20.43
CA MET A 1 7.63 1.31 21.24
C MET A 1 7.11 2.59 20.65
N VAL A 2 5.88 2.61 20.13
CA VAL A 2 5.25 3.87 19.75
C VAL A 2 4.90 4.56 21.06
N ASP A 3 5.53 5.69 21.34
CA ASP A 3 5.20 6.49 22.50
C ASP A 3 3.76 6.98 22.32
N ASN A 4 2.87 6.71 23.27
CA ASN A 4 1.45 7.03 23.16
C ASN A 4 1.19 8.56 23.23
N THR A 5 2.24 9.38 23.29
CA THR A 5 2.18 10.83 23.47
C THR A 5 2.28 11.61 22.15
N SER A 6 2.61 10.98 21.02
CA SER A 6 2.86 11.67 19.74
C SER A 6 1.84 11.38 18.63
N VAL A 7 0.77 10.64 18.89
CA VAL A 7 -0.25 10.32 17.87
C VAL A 7 -1.67 10.70 18.32
N ARG A 8 -2.51 11.07 17.37
CA ARG A 8 -3.94 11.36 17.59
C ARG A 8 -4.80 10.75 16.50
N ILE A 9 -6.05 10.43 16.84
CA ILE A 9 -7.06 10.02 15.88
C ILE A 9 -7.81 11.26 15.39
N VAL A 10 -7.95 11.38 14.07
CA VAL A 10 -8.74 12.44 13.43
C VAL A 10 -9.94 11.80 12.74
N GLU A 11 -11.14 12.31 13.05
CA GLU A 11 -12.39 11.95 12.39
C GLU A 11 -12.63 12.89 11.21
N ASN A 12 -12.86 12.31 10.03
CA ASN A 12 -13.35 13.01 8.85
C ASN A 12 -14.82 12.65 8.67
N ASP A 13 -15.66 13.60 8.26
CA ASP A 13 -17.11 13.39 8.14
C ASP A 13 -17.58 12.98 6.74
N SER A 14 -16.75 13.13 5.71
CA SER A 14 -17.12 12.87 4.31
C SER A 14 -15.94 12.31 3.50
N PRO A 15 -15.79 10.97 3.42
CA PRO A 15 -16.61 9.95 4.08
C PRO A 15 -16.33 9.90 5.58
N ARG A 16 -17.27 9.33 6.36
CA ARG A 16 -17.06 9.17 7.80
C ARG A 16 -15.99 8.11 8.10
N GLU A 17 -14.79 8.57 8.43
CA GLU A 17 -13.62 7.72 8.67
C GLU A 17 -12.71 8.28 9.77
N TRP A 18 -11.95 7.39 10.39
CA TRP A 18 -10.93 7.75 11.38
C TRP A 18 -9.54 7.37 10.86
N ARG A 19 -8.61 8.31 10.95
CA ARG A 19 -7.19 8.13 10.58
C ARG A 19 -6.27 8.47 11.73
N LEU A 20 -5.08 7.90 11.71
CA LEU A 20 -4.05 8.17 12.71
C LEU A 20 -3.08 9.24 12.18
N TYR A 21 -2.86 10.29 12.96
CA TYR A 21 -1.97 11.41 12.64
C TYR A 21 -0.86 11.53 13.67
N ASN A 22 0.34 11.89 13.20
CA ASN A 22 1.43 12.35 14.06
C ASN A 22 1.08 13.78 14.53
N ILE A 23 1.16 14.01 15.84
CA ILE A 23 0.89 15.31 16.45
C ILE A 23 1.97 16.33 16.06
N GLU A 24 3.22 15.91 15.96
CA GLU A 24 4.37 16.80 15.72
C GLU A 24 4.42 17.28 14.27
N ASP A 25 4.25 16.35 13.32
CA ASP A 25 4.38 16.64 11.88
C ASP A 25 3.07 17.09 11.23
N ASP A 26 1.95 17.02 11.97
CA ASP A 26 0.59 17.22 11.47
C ASP A 26 0.25 16.39 10.22
N ALA A 27 0.83 15.19 10.14
CA ALA A 27 0.78 14.32 8.97
C ALA A 27 0.19 12.94 9.30
N GLU A 28 -0.45 12.29 8.32
CA GLU A 28 -0.98 10.93 8.47
C GLU A 28 0.18 9.96 8.79
N CYS A 29 0.01 9.14 9.83
CA CYS A 29 1.02 8.16 10.21
C CYS A 29 1.18 7.09 9.12
N MET A 30 2.40 6.98 8.61
CA MET A 30 2.80 5.91 7.70
C MET A 30 3.70 4.91 8.42
N PHE A 31 3.45 3.62 8.18
CA PHE A 31 4.18 2.51 8.79
C PHE A 31 4.85 1.68 7.72
N ALA A 32 6.09 1.28 7.95
CA ALA A 32 6.83 0.40 7.05
C ALA A 32 6.93 -1.02 7.63
N LEU A 33 6.83 -2.02 6.76
CA LEU A 33 6.99 -3.43 7.09
C LEU A 33 7.74 -4.13 5.98
N GLN A 34 8.74 -4.95 6.33
CA GLN A 34 9.49 -5.75 5.37
C GLN A 34 9.02 -7.21 5.40
N GLY A 35 8.98 -7.85 4.24
CA GLY A 35 8.63 -9.27 4.13
C GLY A 35 8.78 -9.82 2.72
N ALA A 36 8.62 -11.13 2.60
CA ALA A 36 8.60 -11.81 1.31
C ALA A 36 7.19 -11.84 0.74
N VAL A 37 7.04 -11.51 -0.56
CA VAL A 37 5.74 -11.55 -1.26
C VAL A 37 5.27 -12.99 -1.41
N CYS A 38 4.07 -13.30 -0.91
CA CYS A 38 3.45 -14.62 -1.08
C CYS A 38 2.24 -14.60 -2.01
N MET A 39 1.56 -13.46 -2.15
CA MET A 39 0.45 -13.25 -3.08
C MET A 39 0.48 -11.81 -3.60
N SER A 40 0.03 -11.59 -4.82
CA SER A 40 -0.11 -10.25 -5.38
C SER A 40 -1.22 -10.20 -6.44
N ASP A 41 -1.94 -9.09 -6.46
CA ASP A 41 -2.85 -8.67 -7.53
C ASP A 41 -2.49 -7.21 -7.87
N LEU A 42 -1.44 -7.06 -8.67
CA LEU A 42 -0.83 -5.78 -9.01
C LEU A 42 -1.05 -5.44 -10.48
N PRO A 43 -1.00 -4.14 -10.84
CA PRO A 43 -1.06 -3.69 -12.22
C PRO A 43 0.08 -4.28 -13.11
N PRO A 44 0.01 -4.16 -14.44
CA PRO A 44 -0.97 -3.39 -15.19
C PRO A 44 -2.30 -4.10 -15.29
N PHE A 45 -3.39 -3.32 -15.31
CA PHE A 45 -4.73 -3.87 -15.45
C PHE A 45 -4.95 -4.38 -16.89
N LYS A 46 -4.93 -5.70 -17.10
CA LYS A 46 -4.99 -6.33 -18.44
C LYS A 46 -6.38 -6.83 -18.84
N LYS A 47 -7.34 -6.93 -17.92
CA LYS A 47 -8.63 -7.59 -18.18
C LYS A 47 -9.70 -6.61 -18.66
N ARG A 48 -10.35 -6.93 -19.78
CA ARG A 48 -11.65 -6.35 -20.17
C ARG A 48 -12.77 -7.31 -19.76
N THR A 49 -13.01 -7.45 -18.46
CA THR A 49 -14.25 -8.10 -18.01
C THR A 49 -15.38 -7.08 -18.09
N LYS A 50 -16.58 -7.48 -18.49
CA LYS A 50 -17.77 -6.62 -18.39
C LYS A 50 -18.09 -6.47 -16.90
N TYR A 51 -17.62 -5.40 -16.29
CA TYR A 51 -18.01 -5.04 -14.93
C TYR A 51 -19.39 -4.40 -14.97
N VAL A 52 -20.26 -4.78 -14.04
CA VAL A 52 -21.45 -4.00 -13.73
C VAL A 52 -20.98 -2.75 -12.99
N ASP A 53 -21.62 -1.58 -13.18
CA ASP A 53 -21.15 -0.30 -12.63
C ASP A 53 -20.83 -0.36 -11.13
N ASN A 54 -21.64 -1.05 -10.32
CA ASN A 54 -21.39 -1.19 -8.88
C ASN A 54 -20.19 -2.09 -8.52
N GLN A 55 -19.70 -2.92 -9.43
CA GLN A 55 -18.57 -3.82 -9.18
C GLN A 55 -17.22 -3.12 -9.26
N ILE A 56 -17.15 -1.97 -9.94
CA ILE A 56 -15.87 -1.29 -10.18
C ILE A 56 -15.27 -0.72 -8.90
N LEU A 57 -16.11 -0.33 -7.91
CA LEU A 57 -15.69 0.11 -6.58
C LEU A 57 -14.94 -0.95 -5.78
N TYR A 58 -15.12 -2.22 -6.13
CA TYR A 58 -14.43 -3.32 -5.48
C TYR A 58 -13.09 -3.64 -6.15
N LEU A 59 -12.78 -3.03 -7.29
CA LEU A 59 -11.46 -3.18 -7.93
C LEU A 59 -10.37 -2.62 -7.03
N ARG A 60 -9.40 -3.47 -6.76
CA ARG A 60 -8.30 -3.22 -5.84
C ARG A 60 -7.00 -3.71 -6.46
N GLN A 61 -5.92 -3.09 -6.00
CA GLN A 61 -4.58 -3.67 -6.07
C GLN A 61 -4.21 -4.18 -4.68
N SER A 62 -3.57 -5.34 -4.60
CA SER A 62 -3.16 -5.91 -3.32
C SER A 62 -1.84 -6.65 -3.39
N ILE A 63 -1.22 -6.74 -2.21
CA ILE A 63 -0.02 -7.53 -1.98
C ILE A 63 -0.13 -8.20 -0.61
N ALA A 64 0.34 -9.42 -0.52
CA ALA A 64 0.44 -10.14 0.74
C ALA A 64 1.90 -10.49 1.00
N ILE A 65 2.38 -10.13 2.18
CA ILE A 65 3.75 -10.40 2.60
C ILE A 65 3.79 -11.25 3.87
N MET A 66 4.86 -12.03 4.00
CA MET A 66 5.14 -12.85 5.16
C MET A 66 6.58 -12.70 5.63
N GLY A 67 6.78 -12.77 6.94
CA GLY A 67 8.10 -12.71 7.55
C GLY A 67 8.76 -14.06 7.76
N LEU A 68 8.14 -15.18 7.38
CA LEU A 68 8.69 -16.55 7.54
C LEU A 68 9.26 -16.80 8.96
N SER A 69 8.50 -16.43 9.98
CA SER A 69 8.86 -16.55 11.41
C SER A 69 9.99 -15.65 11.91
N ILE A 70 10.33 -14.57 11.20
CA ILE A 70 11.23 -13.54 11.73
C ILE A 70 10.55 -12.77 12.87
N ASP A 71 11.27 -12.56 13.97
CA ASP A 71 10.76 -11.91 15.19
C ASP A 71 10.34 -10.45 14.95
N THR A 72 11.04 -9.72 14.09
CA THR A 72 10.69 -8.34 13.75
C THR A 72 9.33 -8.27 13.06
N PHE A 73 9.05 -9.18 12.12
CA PHE A 73 7.75 -9.27 11.46
C PHE A 73 6.63 -9.63 12.45
N THR A 74 6.88 -10.61 13.32
CA THR A 74 5.92 -10.99 14.38
C THR A 74 5.65 -9.83 15.33
N SER A 75 6.68 -9.07 15.69
CA SER A 75 6.56 -7.86 16.51
C SER A 75 5.75 -6.77 15.82
N SER A 76 5.95 -6.59 14.51
CA SER A 76 5.15 -5.66 13.70
C SER A 76 3.69 -6.06 13.68
N ILE A 77 3.35 -7.33 13.45
CA ILE A 77 1.96 -7.81 13.53
C ILE A 77 1.31 -7.48 14.89
N LYS A 78 2.03 -7.71 15.99
CA LYS A 78 1.57 -7.34 17.33
C LYS A 78 1.37 -5.83 17.48
N ALA A 79 2.26 -5.02 16.90
CA ALA A 79 2.11 -3.56 16.88
C ALA A 79 0.90 -3.10 16.07
N MET A 80 0.65 -3.68 14.89
CA MET A 80 -0.54 -3.41 14.09
C MET A 80 -1.82 -3.72 14.88
N ALA A 81 -1.88 -4.85 15.58
CA ALA A 81 -3.02 -5.19 16.43
C ALA A 81 -3.25 -4.18 17.57
N ARG A 82 -2.18 -3.62 18.14
CA ARG A 82 -2.29 -2.54 19.15
C ARG A 82 -2.83 -1.25 18.54
N ILE A 83 -2.43 -0.90 17.33
CA ILE A 83 -2.98 0.27 16.62
C ILE A 83 -4.48 0.10 16.37
N VAL A 84 -4.92 -1.09 15.94
CA VAL A 84 -6.36 -1.38 15.78
C VAL A 84 -7.09 -1.27 17.13
N ALA A 85 -6.50 -1.77 18.21
CA ALA A 85 -7.07 -1.63 19.55
C ALA A 85 -7.14 -0.16 20.01
N TYR A 86 -6.18 0.67 19.61
CA TYR A 86 -6.21 2.11 19.88
C TYR A 86 -7.43 2.79 19.23
N PHE A 87 -7.73 2.49 17.96
CA PHE A 87 -8.97 2.97 17.31
C PHE A 87 -10.26 2.52 18.00
N SER A 88 -10.24 1.40 18.71
CA SER A 88 -11.45 0.88 19.38
C SER A 88 -11.92 1.81 20.51
N HIS A 89 -11.02 2.64 21.06
CA HIS A 89 -11.35 3.62 22.08
C HIS A 89 -12.27 4.72 21.53
N ASP A 90 -11.90 5.33 20.39
CA ASP A 90 -12.66 6.44 19.80
C ASP A 90 -13.90 6.00 19.04
N VAL A 91 -13.84 4.87 18.35
CA VAL A 91 -14.97 4.36 17.55
C VAL A 91 -16.02 3.68 18.44
N GLY A 92 -15.58 3.14 19.59
CA GLY A 92 -16.37 2.37 20.54
C GLY A 92 -16.08 0.87 20.44
N GLN A 93 -15.71 0.26 21.57
CA GLN A 93 -15.11 -1.08 21.67
C GLN A 93 -15.89 -2.19 20.95
N ASN A 94 -17.23 -2.14 20.91
CA ASN A 94 -18.07 -3.19 20.31
C ASN A 94 -18.44 -2.97 18.84
N LYS A 95 -18.00 -1.87 18.23
CA LYS A 95 -18.35 -1.54 16.84
C LYS A 95 -17.32 -2.07 15.84
N LEU A 96 -16.05 -2.12 16.24
CA LEU A 96 -14.96 -2.54 15.36
C LEU A 96 -15.08 -4.04 15.04
N LYS A 97 -14.91 -4.39 13.76
CA LYS A 97 -14.78 -5.78 13.32
C LYS A 97 -13.38 -6.32 13.61
N ASP A 98 -13.27 -7.64 13.59
CA ASP A 98 -11.98 -8.33 13.68
C ASP A 98 -11.03 -7.90 12.54
N ILE A 99 -9.73 -8.05 12.78
CA ILE A 99 -8.69 -7.65 11.83
C ILE A 99 -8.71 -8.58 10.62
N GLU A 100 -9.09 -8.04 9.45
CA GLU A 100 -9.20 -8.82 8.21
C GLU A 100 -7.92 -8.79 7.35
N PHE A 101 -6.96 -7.91 7.65
CA PHE A 101 -5.70 -7.78 6.89
C PHE A 101 -4.54 -8.60 7.46
N ILE A 102 -4.76 -9.30 8.57
CA ILE A 102 -3.82 -10.30 9.12
C ILE A 102 -4.45 -11.67 8.85
N LEU A 103 -3.82 -12.45 7.98
CA LEU A 103 -4.32 -13.73 7.49
C LEU A 103 -3.32 -14.85 7.82
N THR A 104 -3.70 -16.09 7.51
CA THR A 104 -2.81 -17.25 7.56
C THR A 104 -2.66 -17.83 6.15
N TYR A 105 -1.42 -18.06 5.72
CA TYR A 105 -1.11 -18.77 4.48
C TYR A 105 -0.07 -19.84 4.77
N GLN A 106 -0.37 -21.10 4.43
CA GLN A 106 0.51 -22.25 4.72
C GLN A 106 0.97 -22.30 6.20
N ASN A 107 0.06 -22.00 7.13
CA ASN A 107 0.32 -21.91 8.57
C ASN A 107 1.22 -20.76 9.04
N PHE A 108 1.64 -19.86 8.14
CA PHE A 108 2.38 -18.66 8.49
C PHE A 108 1.46 -17.43 8.54
N PRO A 109 1.69 -16.50 9.47
CA PRO A 109 0.97 -15.24 9.49
C PRO A 109 1.39 -14.37 8.29
N VAL A 110 0.39 -13.75 7.66
CA VAL A 110 0.52 -12.92 6.46
C VAL A 110 -0.14 -11.57 6.70
N VAL A 111 0.50 -10.51 6.24
CA VAL A 111 -0.11 -9.18 6.17
C VAL A 111 -0.58 -8.95 4.74
N HIS A 112 -1.89 -8.90 4.53
CA HIS A 112 -2.53 -8.64 3.24
C HIS A 112 -2.96 -7.18 3.16
N LEU A 113 -2.25 -6.40 2.34
CA LEU A 113 -2.49 -4.98 2.13
C LEU A 113 -3.19 -4.77 0.80
N SER A 114 -4.14 -3.85 0.77
CA SER A 114 -4.84 -3.52 -0.48
C SER A 114 -5.19 -2.04 -0.54
N ASN A 115 -5.33 -1.53 -1.75
CA ASN A 115 -5.88 -0.21 -2.00
C ASN A 115 -6.88 -0.27 -3.16
N ARG A 116 -7.93 0.53 -3.07
CA ARG A 116 -8.97 0.64 -4.12
C ARG A 116 -8.43 1.48 -5.27
N TYR A 117 -8.81 1.14 -6.51
CA TYR A 117 -8.49 2.00 -7.65
C TYR A 117 -9.40 3.24 -7.73
N PHE A 118 -10.60 3.18 -7.15
CA PHE A 118 -11.60 4.22 -7.29
C PHE A 118 -12.21 4.63 -5.95
N SER A 119 -12.55 5.91 -5.87
CA SER A 119 -13.38 6.49 -4.83
C SER A 119 -14.62 7.13 -5.46
N HIS A 120 -15.68 7.35 -4.69
CA HIS A 120 -16.79 8.16 -5.18
C HIS A 120 -16.37 9.63 -5.27
N ARG A 121 -16.74 10.30 -6.36
CA ARG A 121 -16.32 11.68 -6.65
C ARG A 121 -16.91 12.69 -5.66
N ASP A 122 -18.05 12.40 -5.04
CA ASP A 122 -18.69 13.25 -4.02
C ASP A 122 -17.98 13.19 -2.65
N GLN A 123 -17.10 12.21 -2.44
CA GLN A 123 -16.31 12.00 -1.23
C GLN A 123 -14.86 12.47 -1.36
N VAL A 124 -14.51 13.09 -2.49
CA VAL A 124 -13.14 13.46 -2.82
C VAL A 124 -13.11 14.94 -3.18
N SER A 125 -12.19 15.69 -2.59
CA SER A 125 -11.98 17.09 -2.93
C SER A 125 -11.52 17.19 -4.38
N SER A 126 -11.98 18.20 -5.13
CA SER A 126 -11.64 18.31 -6.57
C SER A 126 -10.14 18.38 -6.86
N GLY A 127 -9.32 18.84 -5.90
CA GLY A 127 -7.86 18.88 -6.02
C GLY A 127 -7.14 17.54 -5.78
N ASP A 128 -7.85 16.53 -5.27
CA ASP A 128 -7.26 15.24 -4.93
C ASP A 128 -7.41 14.20 -6.05
N GLU A 129 -8.17 14.49 -7.11
CA GLU A 129 -8.27 13.61 -8.28
C GLU A 129 -6.96 13.64 -9.07
N VAL A 130 -6.44 12.45 -9.35
CA VAL A 130 -5.22 12.23 -10.13
C VAL A 130 -5.46 11.24 -11.26
N GLU A 131 -4.65 11.35 -12.30
CA GLU A 131 -4.66 10.38 -13.40
C GLU A 131 -3.96 9.08 -13.00
N PHE A 132 -4.36 7.96 -13.61
CA PHE A 132 -3.63 6.72 -13.45
C PHE A 132 -2.26 6.81 -14.13
N ASP A 133 -1.23 6.35 -13.43
CA ASP A 133 0.10 6.18 -14.01
C ASP A 133 0.06 5.21 -15.21
N ARG A 134 0.86 5.47 -16.24
CA ARG A 134 0.92 4.62 -17.45
C ARG A 134 1.38 3.19 -17.17
N ASN A 135 2.12 2.97 -16.09
CA ASN A 135 2.52 1.64 -15.63
C ASN A 135 1.37 0.90 -14.96
N VAL A 136 0.36 1.61 -14.47
CA VAL A 136 -0.84 1.06 -13.84
C VAL A 136 -1.94 0.77 -14.87
N ASP A 137 -2.24 1.74 -15.73
CA ASP A 137 -3.30 1.65 -16.75
C ASP A 137 -2.79 1.94 -18.17
N PRO A 138 -1.88 1.11 -18.72
CA PRO A 138 -1.26 1.36 -20.02
C PRO A 138 -2.26 1.38 -21.19
N LEU A 139 -3.43 0.78 -21.02
CA LEU A 139 -4.47 0.66 -22.05
C LEU A 139 -5.65 1.62 -21.83
N GLY A 140 -5.60 2.46 -20.80
CA GLY A 140 -6.68 3.38 -20.45
C GLY A 140 -7.98 2.68 -20.05
N ILE A 141 -7.91 1.43 -19.58
CA ILE A 141 -9.09 0.63 -19.20
C ILE A 141 -9.67 1.17 -17.90
N LEU A 142 -8.86 1.37 -16.86
CA LEU A 142 -9.32 1.93 -15.58
C LEU A 142 -9.83 3.37 -15.77
N THR A 143 -9.13 4.15 -16.57
CA THR A 143 -9.54 5.52 -16.96
C THR A 143 -10.91 5.54 -17.63
N LYS A 144 -11.23 4.55 -18.47
CA LYS A 144 -12.54 4.43 -19.10
C LYS A 144 -13.62 3.92 -18.13
N LEU A 145 -13.26 3.04 -17.21
CA LEU A 145 -14.21 2.42 -16.28
C LEU A 145 -14.73 3.41 -15.23
N LYS A 146 -13.96 4.42 -14.81
CA LYS A 146 -14.39 5.35 -13.74
C LYS A 146 -15.70 6.11 -14.04
N GLY A 147 -16.04 6.30 -15.32
CA GLY A 147 -17.23 7.04 -15.73
C GLY A 147 -17.24 8.48 -15.16
N GLN A 148 -18.42 8.98 -14.82
CA GLN A 148 -18.58 10.31 -14.19
C GLN A 148 -18.69 10.23 -12.65
N GLN A 149 -19.14 9.09 -12.11
CA GLN A 149 -19.44 8.94 -10.68
C GLN A 149 -18.20 8.69 -9.82
N TYR A 150 -17.13 8.16 -10.42
CA TYR A 150 -15.93 7.75 -9.70
C TYR A 150 -14.70 8.53 -10.15
N CYS A 151 -13.70 8.55 -9.28
CA CYS A 151 -12.40 9.16 -9.54
C CYS A 151 -11.28 8.30 -8.93
N HIS A 152 -10.07 8.50 -9.45
CA HIS A 152 -8.85 7.99 -8.82
C HIS A 152 -8.29 9.15 -7.99
N ALA A 153 -8.27 9.01 -6.66
CA ALA A 153 -7.80 10.05 -5.76
C ALA A 153 -6.36 9.79 -5.31
N MET A 154 -5.67 10.78 -4.77
CA MET A 154 -4.34 10.62 -4.14
C MET A 154 -4.30 9.45 -3.15
N ASP A 155 -5.36 9.24 -2.37
CA ASP A 155 -5.47 8.13 -1.41
C ASP A 155 -5.52 6.74 -2.08
N ASN A 156 -5.83 6.68 -3.38
CA ASN A 156 -5.92 5.45 -4.19
C ASN A 156 -4.59 5.08 -4.88
N VAL A 157 -3.63 5.99 -4.88
CA VAL A 157 -2.32 5.78 -5.50
C VAL A 157 -1.51 4.79 -4.66
N VAL A 158 -0.88 3.83 -5.35
CA VAL A 158 0.15 2.96 -4.77
C VAL A 158 1.43 3.16 -5.57
N ASN A 159 2.47 3.63 -4.89
CA ASN A 159 3.78 3.81 -5.50
C ASN A 159 4.53 2.47 -5.52
N VAL A 160 5.13 2.10 -6.65
CA VAL A 160 6.00 0.93 -6.74
C VAL A 160 7.39 1.39 -7.11
N MET A 161 8.35 1.09 -6.25
CA MET A 161 9.72 1.62 -6.32
C MET A 161 10.73 0.48 -6.26
N TYR A 162 11.93 0.72 -6.76
CA TYR A 162 13.07 -0.17 -6.58
C TYR A 162 14.10 0.49 -5.66
N LEU A 163 14.65 -0.24 -4.70
CA LEU A 163 15.79 0.24 -3.93
C LEU A 163 17.05 0.11 -4.79
N PHE A 164 17.59 1.23 -5.25
CA PHE A 164 18.83 1.30 -6.02
C PHE A 164 19.93 1.92 -5.17
N GLN A 165 21.03 1.20 -4.97
CA GLN A 165 22.25 1.78 -4.38
C GLN A 165 23.13 2.29 -5.51
N ALA A 166 23.35 3.60 -5.57
CA ALA A 166 24.24 4.17 -6.57
C ALA A 166 25.70 3.88 -6.21
N SER A 167 26.36 2.98 -6.95
CA SER A 167 27.78 2.66 -6.75
C SER A 167 28.75 3.73 -7.28
N CYS A 168 28.26 4.89 -7.74
CA CYS A 168 28.97 5.77 -8.66
C CYS A 168 29.24 7.18 -8.15
N CYS A 169 29.42 7.39 -6.84
CA CYS A 169 29.97 8.66 -6.34
C CYS A 169 31.09 8.37 -5.34
N SER A 170 32.32 8.74 -5.69
CA SER A 170 33.49 8.76 -4.81
C SER A 170 33.35 9.69 -3.59
N ILE A 171 32.21 10.37 -3.47
CA ILE A 171 31.88 11.37 -2.44
C ILE A 171 30.88 10.80 -1.41
N ASP A 172 30.03 9.83 -1.78
CA ASP A 172 29.12 9.15 -0.84
C ASP A 172 28.70 7.75 -1.36
N PRO A 173 29.36 6.67 -0.92
CA PRO A 173 29.05 5.30 -1.36
C PRO A 173 27.71 4.73 -0.83
N PHE A 174 26.95 5.52 -0.05
CA PHE A 174 25.69 5.08 0.56
C PHE A 174 24.46 5.80 0.03
N ARG A 175 24.55 6.49 -1.12
CA ARG A 175 23.37 7.15 -1.69
C ARG A 175 22.38 6.13 -2.27
N TYR A 176 21.24 5.99 -1.62
CA TYR A 176 20.10 5.24 -2.13
C TYR A 176 19.21 6.11 -3.01
N SER A 177 18.68 5.54 -4.09
CA SER A 177 17.66 6.11 -4.96
C SER A 177 16.48 5.16 -5.05
N TYR A 178 15.29 5.73 -5.25
CA TYR A 178 14.03 4.99 -5.32
C TYR A 178 13.33 5.28 -6.66
N PRO A 179 13.87 4.82 -7.80
CA PRO A 179 13.18 4.99 -9.07
C PRO A 179 11.84 4.24 -9.07
N SER A 180 10.82 4.89 -9.63
CA SER A 180 9.52 4.25 -9.90
C SER A 180 9.71 3.11 -10.91
N ILE A 181 9.05 1.98 -10.66
CA ILE A 181 9.08 0.80 -11.52
C ILE A 181 7.66 0.33 -11.85
N LYS A 182 7.54 -0.49 -12.90
CA LYS A 182 6.28 -1.13 -13.22
C LYS A 182 5.86 -2.11 -12.12
N PRO A 183 4.58 -2.11 -11.70
CA PRO A 183 4.11 -3.05 -10.68
C PRO A 183 4.27 -4.52 -11.08
N ASP A 184 4.25 -4.85 -12.38
CA ASP A 184 4.52 -6.20 -12.90
C ASP A 184 5.96 -6.69 -12.72
N LYS A 185 6.85 -5.86 -12.15
CA LYS A 185 8.19 -6.28 -11.75
C LYS A 185 8.24 -6.93 -10.38
N ILE A 186 7.17 -6.82 -9.59
CA ILE A 186 7.05 -7.49 -8.28
C ILE A 186 6.53 -8.91 -8.51
N HIS A 187 7.26 -9.89 -7.95
CA HIS A 187 6.95 -11.30 -8.07
C HIS A 187 6.82 -11.96 -6.70
N ILE A 188 6.09 -13.08 -6.65
CA ILE A 188 6.06 -13.96 -5.49
C ILE A 188 7.50 -14.42 -5.19
N GLY A 189 7.93 -14.26 -3.94
CA GLY A 189 9.29 -14.52 -3.47
C GLY A 189 10.19 -13.29 -3.38
N ASP A 190 9.78 -12.14 -3.92
CA ASP A 190 10.53 -10.89 -3.75
C ASP A 190 10.52 -10.44 -2.30
N ILE A 191 11.65 -9.88 -1.84
CA ILE A 191 11.73 -9.18 -0.57
C ILE A 191 11.39 -7.72 -0.83
N VAL A 192 10.34 -7.24 -0.16
CA VAL A 192 9.83 -5.88 -0.31
C VAL A 192 9.72 -5.21 1.05
N GLU A 193 9.80 -3.89 1.05
CA GLU A 193 9.25 -3.04 2.09
C GLU A 193 7.91 -2.50 1.61
N VAL A 194 6.87 -2.63 2.42
CA VAL A 194 5.58 -2.03 2.15
C VAL A 194 5.33 -0.91 3.15
N THR A 195 4.85 0.22 2.64
CA THR A 195 4.36 1.32 3.47
C THR A 195 2.84 1.31 3.47
N LEU A 196 2.24 1.50 4.64
CA LEU A 196 0.80 1.50 4.83
C LEU A 196 0.36 2.58 5.81
N SER A 197 -0.91 2.97 5.73
CA SER A 197 -1.61 3.72 6.80
C SER A 197 -2.83 2.94 7.30
N PHE A 198 -3.35 3.32 8.47
CA PHE A 198 -4.54 2.70 9.04
C PHE A 198 -5.73 3.64 8.92
N VAL A 199 -6.81 3.13 8.34
CA VAL A 199 -8.07 3.86 8.20
C VAL A 199 -9.20 3.00 8.74
N VAL A 200 -10.04 3.60 9.58
CA VAL A 200 -11.27 2.96 10.05
C VAL A 200 -12.46 3.58 9.34
N TYR A 201 -13.23 2.75 8.62
CA TYR A 201 -14.44 3.17 7.95
C TYR A 201 -15.67 2.81 8.77
N LEU A 202 -16.62 3.74 8.89
CA LEU A 202 -17.94 3.41 9.39
C LEU A 202 -18.71 2.62 8.32
N LEU A 203 -19.23 1.46 8.72
CA LEU A 203 -20.07 0.59 7.90
C LEU A 203 -21.55 0.82 8.23
N ALA A 204 -22.42 0.30 7.37
CA ALA A 204 -23.84 0.20 7.66
C ALA A 204 -24.10 -0.50 9.01
N LYS A 205 -25.21 -0.14 9.67
CA LYS A 205 -25.63 -0.66 10.99
C LYS A 205 -24.66 -0.33 12.14
N GLY A 206 -23.85 0.72 12.01
CA GLY A 206 -23.00 1.22 13.10
C GLY A 206 -21.81 0.32 13.44
N ARG A 207 -21.47 -0.63 12.57
CA ARG A 207 -20.20 -1.38 12.65
C ARG A 207 -19.09 -0.57 12.02
N ALA A 208 -17.84 -0.81 12.40
CA ALA A 208 -16.68 -0.18 11.79
C ALA A 208 -15.67 -1.25 11.35
N LYS A 209 -14.88 -0.94 10.34
CA LYS A 209 -13.80 -1.81 9.86
C LYS A 209 -12.50 -1.03 9.75
N CYS A 210 -11.47 -1.52 10.43
CA CYS A 210 -10.10 -1.05 10.21
C CYS A 210 -9.51 -1.73 8.97
N THR A 211 -8.86 -0.93 8.13
CA THR A 211 -8.15 -1.36 6.93
C THR A 211 -6.73 -0.83 6.99
N ALA A 212 -5.76 -1.68 6.66
CA ALA A 212 -4.39 -1.27 6.36
C ALA A 212 -4.32 -0.91 4.86
N VAL A 213 -4.27 0.39 4.57
CA VAL A 213 -4.25 0.93 3.21
C VAL A 213 -2.82 0.90 2.68
N LEU A 214 -2.61 0.18 1.57
CA LEU A 214 -1.32 0.12 0.90
C LEU A 214 -0.98 1.49 0.28
N LYS A 215 0.23 2.00 0.55
CA LYS A 215 0.74 3.28 0.02
C LYS A 215 1.93 3.10 -0.92
N THR A 216 2.91 2.30 -0.51
CA THR A 216 4.13 2.09 -1.30
C THR A 216 4.58 0.63 -1.23
N ILE A 217 5.12 0.12 -2.32
CA ILE A 217 5.85 -1.15 -2.39
C ILE A 217 7.26 -0.83 -2.90
N THR A 218 8.27 -1.04 -2.05
CA THR A 218 9.67 -0.88 -2.41
C THR A 218 10.31 -2.25 -2.56
N LEU A 219 10.75 -2.59 -3.77
CA LEU A 219 11.50 -3.81 -4.03
C LEU A 219 12.91 -3.68 -3.46
N ILE A 220 13.19 -4.43 -2.39
CA ILE A 220 14.52 -4.49 -1.76
C ILE A 220 15.39 -5.51 -2.50
N ASN A 221 14.87 -6.72 -2.72
CA ASN A 221 15.64 -7.80 -3.33
C ASN A 221 14.75 -8.77 -4.10
N GLY A 222 14.99 -8.88 -5.41
CA GLY A 222 14.35 -9.84 -6.30
C GLY A 222 15.33 -10.83 -6.96
N LYS A 223 16.50 -11.06 -6.34
CA LYS A 223 17.57 -11.90 -6.93
C LYS A 223 17.10 -13.32 -7.25
N TYR A 224 16.17 -13.85 -6.45
CA TYR A 224 15.74 -15.25 -6.56
C TYR A 224 14.54 -15.47 -7.48
N THR A 225 13.82 -14.41 -7.84
CA THR A 225 12.66 -14.44 -8.73
C THR A 225 13.03 -14.00 -10.16
N ARG A 226 14.07 -13.17 -10.28
CA ARG A 226 14.64 -12.75 -11.56
C ARG A 226 15.49 -13.89 -12.13
N VAL A 227 14.89 -14.77 -12.92
CA VAL A 227 15.63 -15.64 -13.85
C VAL A 227 16.51 -14.73 -14.71
N ARG A 228 17.83 -14.95 -14.72
CA ARG A 228 18.83 -14.14 -15.44
C ARG A 228 18.37 -13.78 -16.87
N GLY A 229 17.73 -12.62 -17.03
CA GLY A 229 17.82 -11.78 -18.22
C GLY A 229 19.04 -10.87 -18.07
N PRO A 230 19.65 -10.38 -19.15
CA PRO A 230 21.03 -9.90 -19.14
C PRO A 230 21.22 -8.84 -18.06
N THR A 231 22.12 -9.16 -17.14
CA THR A 231 22.72 -8.25 -16.18
C THR A 231 23.37 -7.11 -16.96
N ARG A 232 22.62 -6.03 -17.19
CA ARG A 232 23.13 -4.85 -17.88
C ARG A 232 22.37 -3.60 -17.48
N MET A 233 22.36 -3.32 -16.17
CA MET A 233 22.19 -1.96 -15.64
C MET A 233 23.08 -1.73 -14.40
N GLU A 234 24.24 -2.38 -14.35
CA GLU A 234 25.23 -2.13 -13.29
C GLU A 234 26.47 -1.35 -13.78
N GLU A 235 26.63 -1.04 -15.07
CA GLU A 235 27.85 -0.35 -15.56
C GLU A 235 27.71 0.70 -16.67
N GLU A 236 26.57 0.88 -17.35
CA GLU A 236 26.54 1.74 -18.56
C GLU A 236 26.18 3.22 -18.36
N ASP A 237 25.59 3.62 -17.23
CA ASP A 237 25.25 5.05 -16.99
C ASP A 237 26.35 5.85 -16.26
N CYS A 238 27.51 5.23 -15.99
CA CYS A 238 28.67 5.93 -15.41
C CYS A 238 29.53 6.66 -16.48
N LYS A 239 29.02 6.82 -17.71
CA LYS A 239 29.77 7.44 -18.83
C LYS A 239 29.10 8.64 -19.49
N GLN A 240 28.04 9.22 -18.92
CA GLN A 240 27.42 10.43 -19.47
C GLN A 240 27.13 11.52 -18.43
N LEU A 241 28.10 11.79 -17.56
CA LEU A 241 28.26 13.08 -16.88
C LEU A 241 29.68 13.61 -17.11
#